data_AF-A0AAT9T6A6-F1
#
_entry.id   AF-A0AAT9T6A6-F1
#
_cell.length_a   1.000
_cell.length_b   1.000
_cell.length_c   1.000
_cell.angle_alpha   90.00
_cell.angle_beta   90.00
_cell.angle_gamma   90.00
#
_symmetry.space_group_name_H-M   'P 1'
#
loop_
_entity.id
_entity.type
_entity.pdbx_description
1 polymer ?
#
loop_
_entity_poly.entity_id
_entity_poly.type
_entity_poly.pdbx_seq_one_letter_code
_entity_poly.pdbx_strand_id
1 'polypeptide(L)'
;MTSEVATIVAAVIAGAVVLASGFFLGRRQVRDQAAVEHGQWLRGQRQDAYIALLDAWDTAVKGLQREIDPGEHFEEVAAHVESQSGPSFWEDHEASTATQVDRISEGVQRPLERVLLLGPEAVDRACINLAEALEVLGSSVRSNSGTPDWPNYNMYQDMCRNAEEARRAFLDASRESMRAAPRPGH
;
A
#
# COMPACT_ATOMS: atom_id res chain seq x y z
N MET A 1 17.66 -5.46 -74.91
CA MET A 1 16.38 -5.08 -74.28
C MET A 1 15.97 -5.97 -73.09
N THR A 2 16.70 -7.01 -72.71
CA THR A 2 16.30 -7.93 -71.63
C THR A 2 16.94 -7.62 -70.26
N SER A 3 18.09 -6.95 -70.21
CA SER A 3 18.80 -6.63 -68.96
C SER A 3 18.24 -5.41 -68.22
N GLU A 4 17.81 -4.36 -68.93
CA GLU A 4 17.24 -3.15 -68.32
C GLU A 4 15.88 -3.42 -67.66
N VAL A 5 15.01 -4.19 -68.31
CA VAL A 5 13.69 -4.57 -67.77
C VAL A 5 13.84 -5.41 -66.51
N ALA A 6 14.81 -6.35 -66.47
CA ALA A 6 15.09 -7.17 -65.30
C ALA A 6 15.60 -6.33 -64.10
N THR A 7 16.40 -5.29 -64.38
CA THR A 7 16.98 -4.42 -63.34
C THR A 7 15.92 -3.51 -62.72
N ILE A 8 14.99 -2.98 -63.53
CA ILE A 8 13.88 -2.13 -63.05
C ILE A 8 12.91 -2.95 -62.19
N VAL A 9 12.57 -4.18 -62.61
CA VAL A 9 11.68 -5.06 -61.83
C VAL A 9 12.31 -5.45 -60.49
N ALA A 10 13.61 -5.76 -60.45
CA ALA A 10 14.32 -6.07 -59.21
C ALA A 10 14.35 -4.87 -58.24
N ALA A 11 14.56 -3.65 -58.77
CA ALA A 11 14.59 -2.42 -57.95
C ALA A 11 13.22 -2.10 -57.33
N VAL A 12 12.12 -2.33 -58.05
CA VAL A 12 10.75 -2.10 -57.55
C VAL A 12 10.38 -3.13 -56.47
N ILE A 13 10.73 -4.41 -56.66
CA ILE A 13 10.47 -5.45 -55.65
C ILE A 13 11.32 -5.22 -54.40
N ALA A 14 12.61 -4.89 -54.56
CA ALA A 14 13.49 -4.56 -53.43
C ALA A 14 12.98 -3.32 -52.67
N GLY A 15 12.56 -2.27 -53.38
CA GLY A 15 11.97 -1.06 -52.78
C GLY A 15 10.67 -1.35 -52.02
N ALA A 16 9.77 -2.18 -52.59
CA ALA A 16 8.53 -2.57 -51.93
C ALA A 16 8.78 -3.45 -50.69
N VAL A 17 9.75 -4.36 -50.74
CA VAL A 17 10.12 -5.21 -49.60
C VAL A 17 10.77 -4.37 -48.48
N VAL A 18 11.64 -3.41 -48.81
CA VAL A 18 12.26 -2.49 -47.82
C VAL A 18 11.23 -1.57 -47.17
N LEU A 19 10.28 -1.04 -47.94
CA LEU A 19 9.21 -0.19 -47.41
C LEU A 19 8.20 -0.98 -46.54
N ALA A 20 7.83 -2.19 -46.97
CA ALA A 20 6.96 -3.07 -46.18
C ALA A 20 7.65 -3.51 -44.88
N SER A 21 8.91 -3.95 -44.96
CA SER A 21 9.66 -4.38 -43.77
C SER A 21 9.91 -3.22 -42.80
N GLY A 22 10.19 -2.01 -43.29
CA GLY A 22 10.28 -0.79 -42.46
C GLY A 22 8.98 -0.45 -41.74
N PHE A 23 7.83 -0.61 -42.41
CA PHE A 23 6.52 -0.36 -41.79
C PHE A 23 6.14 -1.41 -40.72
N PHE A 24 6.42 -2.69 -40.97
CA PHE A 24 6.17 -3.76 -40.01
C PHE A 24 7.11 -3.68 -38.79
N LEU A 25 8.40 -3.38 -39.01
CA LEU A 25 9.37 -3.16 -37.93
C LEU A 25 9.04 -1.90 -37.13
N GLY A 26 8.61 -0.82 -37.77
CA GLY A 26 8.16 0.40 -37.10
C GLY A 26 6.93 0.19 -36.23
N ARG A 27 5.94 -0.59 -36.67
CA ARG A 27 4.76 -0.92 -35.85
C ARG A 27 5.11 -1.78 -34.63
N ARG A 28 6.07 -2.70 -34.77
CA ARG A 28 6.56 -3.49 -33.65
C ARG A 28 7.31 -2.62 -32.64
N GLN A 29 8.19 -1.74 -33.13
CA GLN A 29 8.93 -0.80 -32.29
C GLN A 29 8.01 0.15 -31.50
N VAL A 30 6.97 0.70 -32.14
CA VAL A 30 6.00 1.56 -31.45
C VAL A 30 5.20 0.79 -30.40
N ARG A 31 4.84 -0.47 -30.66
CA ARG A 31 4.17 -1.33 -29.67
C ARG A 31 5.07 -1.65 -28.49
N ASP A 32 6.32 -2.00 -28.75
CA ASP A 32 7.29 -2.31 -27.70
C ASP A 32 7.59 -1.07 -26.85
N GLN A 33 7.73 0.10 -27.49
CA GLN A 33 7.90 1.37 -26.81
C GLN A 33 6.67 1.73 -25.96
N ALA A 34 5.46 1.60 -26.51
CA ALA A 34 4.22 1.87 -25.77
C ALA A 34 4.06 0.91 -24.56
N ALA A 35 4.43 -0.36 -24.71
CA ALA A 35 4.41 -1.33 -23.61
C ALA A 35 5.41 -0.95 -22.50
N VAL A 36 6.61 -0.51 -22.87
CA VAL A 36 7.63 -0.06 -21.90
C VAL A 36 7.18 1.22 -21.20
N GLU A 37 6.68 2.22 -21.93
CA GLU A 37 6.17 3.48 -21.35
C GLU A 37 5.00 3.24 -20.40
N HIS A 38 4.03 2.41 -20.79
CA HIS A 38 2.91 2.04 -19.93
C HIS A 38 3.39 1.29 -18.68
N GLY A 39 4.35 0.37 -18.82
CA GLY A 39 4.95 -0.35 -17.69
C GLY A 39 5.68 0.58 -16.71
N GLN A 40 6.42 1.57 -17.22
CA GLN A 40 7.07 2.59 -16.38
C GLN A 40 6.04 3.48 -15.68
N TRP A 41 4.97 3.87 -16.39
CA TRP A 41 3.89 4.66 -15.80
C TRP A 41 3.19 3.91 -14.67
N LEU A 42 2.84 2.63 -14.88
CA LEU A 42 2.20 1.79 -13.86
C LEU A 42 3.12 1.58 -12.65
N ARG A 43 4.42 1.39 -12.89
CA ARG A 43 5.42 1.31 -11.82
C ARG A 43 5.45 2.59 -10.98
N GLY A 44 5.42 3.76 -11.61
CA GLY A 44 5.34 5.04 -10.89
C GLY A 44 4.09 5.12 -10.00
N GLN A 45 2.92 4.77 -10.55
CA GLN A 45 1.66 4.74 -9.80
C GLN A 45 1.69 3.79 -8.60
N ARG A 46 2.32 2.62 -8.75
CA ARG A 46 2.52 1.66 -7.66
C ARG A 46 3.40 2.23 -6.55
N GLN A 47 4.53 2.84 -6.92
CA GLN A 47 5.44 3.46 -5.95
C GLN A 47 4.72 4.52 -5.11
N ASP A 48 3.97 5.42 -5.75
CA ASP A 48 3.21 6.46 -5.06
C ASP A 48 2.15 5.86 -4.13
N ALA A 49 1.46 4.81 -4.56
CA ALA A 49 0.47 4.11 -3.74
C ALA A 49 1.11 3.42 -2.52
N TYR A 50 2.25 2.75 -2.69
CA TYR A 50 2.95 2.08 -1.60
C TYR A 50 3.47 3.07 -0.55
N ILE A 51 4.03 4.20 -0.99
CA ILE A 51 4.50 5.27 -0.09
C ILE A 51 3.31 5.87 0.68
N ALA A 52 2.22 6.20 -0.01
CA ALA A 52 1.03 6.75 0.62
C ALA A 52 0.43 5.79 1.67
N LEU A 53 0.42 4.49 1.39
CA LEU A 53 -0.04 3.49 2.35
C LEU A 53 0.87 3.42 3.58
N LEU A 54 2.19 3.36 3.39
CA LEU A 54 3.14 3.31 4.51
C LEU A 54 3.05 4.56 5.41
N ASP A 55 2.87 5.74 4.83
CA ASP A 55 2.74 6.99 5.58
C ASP A 55 1.42 7.06 6.38
N ALA A 56 0.30 6.68 5.74
CA ALA A 56 -1.00 6.59 6.40
C ALA A 56 -0.99 5.54 7.53
N TRP A 57 -0.36 4.39 7.28
CA TRP A 57 -0.16 3.34 8.26
C TRP A 57 0.64 3.81 9.47
N ASP A 58 1.81 4.41 9.23
CA ASP A 58 2.67 4.91 10.32
C ASP A 58 1.97 6.01 11.12
N THR A 59 1.16 6.83 10.45
CA THR A 59 0.29 7.81 11.12
C THR A 59 -0.77 7.14 11.98
N ALA A 60 -1.41 6.09 11.49
CA ALA A 60 -2.42 5.35 12.24
C ALA A 60 -1.84 4.63 13.46
N VAL A 61 -0.72 3.91 13.32
CA VAL A 61 -0.04 3.26 14.45
C VAL A 61 0.37 4.27 15.51
N LYS A 62 0.91 5.44 15.12
CA LYS A 62 1.21 6.52 16.06
C LYS A 62 -0.03 7.09 16.73
N GLY A 63 -1.15 7.19 16.01
CA GLY A 63 -2.45 7.57 16.56
C GLY A 63 -2.88 6.61 17.66
N LEU A 64 -2.86 5.30 17.37
CA LEU A 64 -3.21 4.25 18.33
C LEU A 64 -2.26 4.23 19.54
N GLN A 65 -0.98 4.50 19.34
CA GLN A 65 -0.01 4.58 20.43
C GLN A 65 -0.32 5.74 21.39
N ARG A 66 -0.72 6.91 20.87
CA ARG A 66 -1.09 8.06 21.72
C ARG A 66 -2.31 7.80 22.58
N GLU A 67 -3.23 6.94 22.14
CA GLU A 67 -4.36 6.52 22.96
C GLU A 67 -3.92 5.73 24.19
N ILE A 68 -2.92 4.85 24.07
CA ILE A 68 -2.47 4.00 25.18
C ILE A 68 -1.41 4.66 26.06
N ASP A 69 -0.56 5.48 25.47
CA ASP A 69 0.51 6.19 26.16
C ASP A 69 0.36 7.70 25.88
N PRO A 70 -0.49 8.39 26.66
CA PRO A 70 -0.66 9.84 26.51
C PRO A 70 0.59 10.64 26.96
N GLY A 71 1.66 9.99 27.43
CA GLY A 71 2.90 10.62 27.85
C GLY A 71 2.82 11.26 29.26
N GLU A 72 3.43 12.43 29.43
CA GLU A 72 3.60 13.14 30.72
C GLU A 72 2.28 13.47 31.46
N HIS A 73 1.13 13.35 30.79
CA HIS A 73 -0.19 13.55 31.40
C HIS A 73 -0.83 12.29 31.99
N PHE A 74 -0.18 11.12 31.92
CA PHE A 74 -0.76 9.87 32.44
C PHE A 74 -1.02 9.92 33.95
N GLU A 75 -0.14 10.54 34.74
CA GLU A 75 -0.37 10.71 36.19
C GLU A 75 -1.55 11.65 36.50
N GLU A 76 -1.76 12.69 35.69
CA GLU A 76 -2.92 13.58 35.81
C GLU A 76 -4.22 12.86 35.40
N VAL A 77 -4.19 12.07 34.31
CA VAL A 77 -5.34 11.29 33.85
C VAL A 77 -5.67 10.19 34.87
N ALA A 78 -4.68 9.47 35.39
CA ALA A 78 -4.89 8.45 36.42
C ALA A 78 -5.47 9.05 37.71
N ALA A 79 -4.98 10.21 38.16
CA ALA A 79 -5.54 10.93 39.30
C ALA A 79 -6.96 11.46 39.03
N HIS A 80 -7.25 11.90 37.79
CA HIS A 80 -8.59 12.35 37.40
C HIS A 80 -9.58 11.18 37.35
N VAL A 81 -9.16 10.06 36.75
CA VAL A 81 -9.89 8.79 36.71
C VAL A 81 -10.20 8.37 38.13
N GLU A 82 -9.22 8.30 39.03
CA GLU A 82 -9.44 7.87 40.43
C GLU A 82 -10.43 8.79 41.19
N SER A 83 -10.46 10.10 40.87
CA SER A 83 -11.38 11.08 41.49
C SER A 83 -12.80 11.15 40.87
N GLN A 84 -12.97 10.70 39.62
CA GLN A 84 -14.23 10.77 38.87
C GLN A 84 -14.78 9.39 38.44
N SER A 85 -14.14 8.28 38.84
CA SER A 85 -14.51 6.90 38.48
C SER A 85 -15.85 6.45 39.09
N GLY A 86 -16.94 6.96 38.52
CA GLY A 86 -18.23 6.31 38.56
C GLY A 86 -18.40 5.38 37.34
N PRO A 87 -19.42 4.51 37.34
CA PRO A 87 -19.74 3.65 36.19
C PRO A 87 -19.85 4.40 34.85
N SER A 88 -20.34 5.65 34.88
CA SER A 88 -20.49 6.50 33.68
C SER A 88 -19.16 6.92 33.03
N PHE A 89 -18.07 7.04 33.81
CA PHE A 89 -16.78 7.45 33.26
C PHE A 89 -16.24 6.40 32.30
N TRP A 90 -16.29 5.12 32.70
CA TRP A 90 -15.75 4.03 31.89
C TRP A 90 -16.59 3.75 30.64
N GLU A 91 -17.92 3.92 30.72
CA GLU A 91 -18.80 3.88 29.55
C GLU A 91 -18.47 4.98 28.54
N ASP A 92 -18.29 6.22 29.00
CA ASP A 92 -17.92 7.37 28.16
C ASP A 92 -16.51 7.19 27.56
N HIS A 93 -15.57 6.65 28.34
CA HIS A 93 -14.22 6.36 27.90
C HIS A 93 -14.21 5.28 26.81
N GLU A 94 -14.92 4.16 27.01
CA GLU A 94 -15.05 3.10 26.01
C GLU A 94 -15.57 3.64 24.67
N ALA A 95 -16.65 4.43 24.71
CA ALA A 95 -17.26 5.03 23.53
C ALA A 95 -16.30 6.00 22.82
N SER A 96 -15.57 6.81 23.59
CA SER A 96 -14.55 7.73 23.08
C SER A 96 -13.40 6.97 22.41
N THR A 97 -12.80 5.99 23.09
CA THR A 97 -11.72 5.16 22.55
C THR A 97 -12.17 4.44 21.26
N ALA A 98 -13.37 3.84 21.24
CA ALA A 98 -13.90 3.20 20.05
C ALA A 98 -14.00 4.18 18.86
N THR A 99 -14.56 5.37 19.09
CA THR A 99 -14.69 6.42 18.08
C THR A 99 -13.32 6.88 17.56
N GLN A 100 -12.33 7.02 18.45
CA GLN A 100 -10.99 7.45 18.06
C GLN A 100 -10.26 6.37 17.24
N VAL A 101 -10.33 5.11 17.65
CA VAL A 101 -9.74 4.00 16.89
C VAL A 101 -10.38 3.86 15.51
N ASP A 102 -11.71 4.00 15.40
CA ASP A 102 -12.39 3.95 14.10
C ASP A 102 -11.94 5.10 13.19
N ARG A 103 -11.90 6.35 13.71
CA ARG A 103 -11.40 7.51 12.95
C ARG A 103 -9.96 7.34 12.49
N ILE A 104 -9.10 6.77 13.33
CA ILE A 104 -7.70 6.47 12.98
C ILE A 104 -7.65 5.45 11.84
N SER A 105 -8.48 4.41 11.90
CA SER A 105 -8.52 3.33 10.91
C SER A 105 -9.08 3.79 9.56
N GLU A 106 -10.06 4.69 9.55
CA GLU A 106 -10.62 5.30 8.33
C GLU A 106 -9.54 5.97 7.46
N GLY A 107 -8.53 6.60 8.09
CA GLY A 107 -7.44 7.28 7.39
C GLY A 107 -6.59 6.37 6.49
N VAL A 108 -6.63 5.04 6.72
CA VAL A 108 -5.80 4.06 6.00
C VAL A 108 -6.56 3.39 4.84
N GLN A 109 -7.89 3.48 4.81
CA GLN A 109 -8.74 2.76 3.85
C GLN A 109 -8.44 3.13 2.39
N ARG A 110 -8.40 4.43 2.06
CA ARG A 110 -8.14 4.89 0.68
C ARG A 110 -6.76 4.46 0.15
N PRO A 111 -5.67 4.61 0.92
CA PRO A 111 -4.38 4.04 0.52
C PRO A 111 -4.40 2.53 0.31
N LEU A 112 -5.07 1.76 1.18
CA LEU A 112 -5.21 0.30 1.02
C LEU A 112 -5.90 -0.06 -0.30
N GLU A 113 -7.05 0.54 -0.58
CA GLU A 113 -7.81 0.34 -1.83
C GLU A 113 -6.94 0.61 -3.07
N ARG A 114 -6.16 1.70 -3.03
CA ARG A 114 -5.29 2.07 -4.15
C ARG A 114 -4.18 1.05 -4.38
N VAL A 115 -3.61 0.50 -3.31
CA VAL A 115 -2.60 -0.56 -3.41
C VAL A 115 -3.21 -1.83 -3.98
N LEU A 116 -4.38 -2.26 -3.51
CA LEU A 116 -5.08 -3.46 -4.00
C LEU A 116 -5.50 -3.34 -5.48
N LEU A 117 -5.75 -2.13 -5.97
CA LEU A 117 -6.08 -1.91 -7.37
C LEU A 117 -4.86 -2.02 -8.30
N LEU A 118 -3.69 -1.64 -7.80
CA LEU A 118 -2.48 -1.47 -8.61
C LEU A 118 -1.47 -2.59 -8.42
N GLY A 119 -1.47 -3.24 -7.25
CA GLY A 119 -0.48 -4.20 -6.81
C GLY A 119 -0.48 -5.50 -7.63
N PRO A 120 0.66 -6.19 -7.70
CA PRO A 120 0.65 -7.62 -7.99
C PRO A 120 0.18 -8.41 -6.76
N GLU A 121 -0.28 -9.64 -7.00
CA GLU A 121 -0.84 -10.53 -5.97
C GLU A 121 0.01 -10.69 -4.69
N ALA A 122 1.34 -10.70 -4.82
CA ALA A 122 2.23 -10.76 -3.65
C ALA A 122 2.12 -9.52 -2.74
N VAL A 123 1.97 -8.33 -3.35
CA VAL A 123 1.76 -7.09 -2.61
C VAL A 123 0.34 -7.02 -2.08
N ASP A 124 -0.66 -7.53 -2.81
CA ASP A 124 -2.06 -7.54 -2.35
C ASP A 124 -2.21 -8.36 -1.07
N ARG A 125 -1.64 -9.57 -1.02
CA ARG A 125 -1.63 -10.40 0.19
C ARG A 125 -0.94 -9.70 1.36
N ALA A 126 0.20 -9.07 1.11
CA ALA A 126 0.90 -8.33 2.15
C ALA A 126 0.12 -7.09 2.62
N CYS A 127 -0.62 -6.44 1.72
CA CYS A 127 -1.51 -5.30 2.00
C CYS A 127 -2.69 -5.73 2.89
N ILE A 128 -3.28 -6.90 2.62
CA ILE A 128 -4.35 -7.47 3.45
C ILE A 128 -3.83 -7.77 4.86
N ASN A 129 -2.70 -8.47 4.98
CA ASN A 129 -2.09 -8.75 6.27
C ASN A 129 -1.75 -7.47 7.05
N LEU A 130 -1.34 -6.43 6.32
CA LEU A 130 -1.13 -5.10 6.90
C LEU A 130 -2.46 -4.60 7.47
N ALA A 131 -3.54 -4.51 6.68
CA ALA A 131 -4.85 -4.06 7.16
C ALA A 131 -5.35 -4.85 8.40
N GLU A 132 -5.26 -6.18 8.37
CA GLU A 132 -5.64 -7.05 9.49
C GLU A 132 -4.82 -6.73 10.76
N ALA A 133 -3.51 -6.49 10.63
CA ALA A 133 -2.67 -6.16 11.77
C ALA A 133 -3.07 -4.81 12.42
N LEU A 134 -3.59 -3.84 11.66
CA LEU A 134 -4.09 -2.57 12.22
C LEU A 134 -5.40 -2.75 12.94
N GLU A 135 -6.29 -3.56 12.37
CA GLU A 135 -7.56 -3.90 13.00
C GLU A 135 -7.33 -4.59 14.34
N VAL A 136 -6.41 -5.55 14.38
CA VAL A 136 -6.03 -6.25 15.61
C VAL A 136 -5.35 -5.29 16.59
N LEU A 137 -4.47 -4.41 16.13
CA LEU A 137 -3.84 -3.40 16.99
C LEU A 137 -4.88 -2.44 17.57
N GLY A 138 -5.80 -1.93 16.76
CA GLY A 138 -6.91 -1.09 17.20
C GLY A 138 -7.85 -1.81 18.16
N SER A 139 -8.09 -3.10 17.95
CA SER A 139 -8.87 -3.94 18.88
C SER A 139 -8.16 -4.09 20.23
N SER A 140 -6.82 -4.18 20.25
CA SER A 140 -6.05 -4.20 21.50
C SER A 140 -6.12 -2.89 22.28
N VAL A 141 -6.21 -1.75 21.59
CA VAL A 141 -6.41 -0.43 22.21
C VAL A 141 -7.81 -0.31 22.84
N ARG A 142 -8.83 -0.86 22.18
CA ARG A 142 -10.20 -0.93 22.70
C ARG A 142 -10.35 -1.96 23.82
N SER A 143 -9.46 -2.95 23.90
CA SER A 143 -9.57 -4.02 24.88
C SER A 143 -9.57 -3.43 26.29
N ASN A 144 -10.61 -3.76 27.06
CA ASN A 144 -10.82 -3.31 28.43
C ASN A 144 -11.06 -1.81 28.60
N SER A 145 -11.24 -1.00 27.53
CA SER A 145 -11.39 0.47 27.66
C SER A 145 -12.61 0.91 28.47
N GLY A 146 -13.60 0.03 28.66
CA GLY A 146 -14.72 0.22 29.59
C GLY A 146 -14.45 -0.22 31.03
N THR A 147 -13.19 -0.42 31.43
CA THR A 147 -12.85 -0.95 32.76
C THR A 147 -11.57 -0.32 33.34
N PRO A 148 -11.38 -0.36 34.68
CA PRO A 148 -10.15 0.07 35.33
C PRO A 148 -8.88 -0.69 34.93
N ASP A 149 -9.00 -1.85 34.27
CA ASP A 149 -7.87 -2.65 33.81
C ASP A 149 -7.27 -2.14 32.48
N TRP A 150 -7.76 -1.00 31.97
CA TRP A 150 -7.22 -0.35 30.78
C TRP A 150 -6.00 0.54 31.09
N PRO A 151 -5.00 0.61 30.19
CA PRO A 151 -4.87 -0.18 28.97
C PRO A 151 -4.22 -1.55 29.23
N ASN A 152 -4.58 -2.53 28.40
CA ASN A 152 -3.94 -3.84 28.41
C ASN A 152 -2.57 -3.79 27.69
N TYR A 153 -1.55 -3.27 28.39
CA TYR A 153 -0.21 -3.06 27.84
C TYR A 153 0.44 -4.33 27.27
N ASN A 154 0.25 -5.47 27.92
CA ASN A 154 0.82 -6.74 27.46
C ASN A 154 0.22 -7.15 26.10
N MET A 155 -1.11 -7.10 25.97
CA MET A 155 -1.77 -7.39 24.71
C MET A 155 -1.37 -6.38 23.63
N TYR A 156 -1.30 -5.09 23.96
CA TYR A 156 -0.89 -4.07 23.00
C TYR A 156 0.54 -4.28 22.50
N GLN A 157 1.51 -4.53 23.38
CA GLN A 157 2.90 -4.78 22.99
C GLN A 157 3.05 -6.02 22.11
N ASP A 158 2.28 -7.07 22.37
CA ASP A 158 2.24 -8.26 21.53
C ASP A 158 1.70 -7.94 20.14
N MET A 159 0.65 -7.11 20.05
CA MET A 159 0.08 -6.70 18.77
C MET A 159 0.97 -5.71 18.00
N CYS A 160 1.74 -4.86 18.69
CA CYS A 160 2.76 -4.02 18.05
C CYS A 160 3.80 -4.84 17.31
N ARG A 161 4.24 -5.98 17.87
CA ARG A 161 5.18 -6.88 17.20
C ARG A 161 4.59 -7.45 15.92
N ASN A 162 3.34 -7.91 15.95
CA ASN A 162 2.62 -8.38 14.77
C ASN A 162 2.47 -7.27 13.70
N ALA A 163 2.10 -6.05 14.12
CA ALA A 163 2.00 -4.90 13.23
C ALA A 163 3.33 -4.56 12.54
N GLU A 164 4.45 -4.66 13.28
CA GLU A 164 5.77 -4.43 12.72
C GLU A 164 6.20 -5.53 11.73
N GLU A 165 5.89 -6.79 12.03
CA GLU A 165 6.11 -7.91 11.10
C GLU A 165 5.31 -7.74 9.80
N ALA A 166 4.03 -7.40 9.89
CA ALA A 166 3.18 -7.13 8.72
C ALA A 166 3.73 -5.97 7.88
N ARG A 167 4.18 -4.88 8.53
CA ARG A 167 4.80 -3.74 7.86
C ARG A 167 6.07 -4.12 7.10
N ARG A 168 6.94 -4.94 7.71
CA ARG A 168 8.16 -5.44 7.06
C ARG A 168 7.82 -6.33 5.86
N ALA A 169 6.87 -7.25 6.01
CA ALA A 169 6.43 -8.12 4.92
C ALA A 169 5.87 -7.31 3.72
N PHE A 170 5.06 -6.28 3.99
CA PHE A 170 4.59 -5.36 2.96
C PHE A 170 5.74 -4.66 2.25
N LEU A 171 6.68 -4.07 3.00
CA LEU A 171 7.82 -3.38 2.43
C LEU A 171 8.68 -4.30 1.54
N ASP A 172 8.92 -5.54 1.97
CA ASP A 172 9.70 -6.50 1.20
C ASP A 172 8.99 -6.91 -0.10
N ALA A 173 7.69 -7.17 -0.05
CA ALA A 173 6.88 -7.45 -1.24
C ALA A 173 6.86 -6.26 -2.22
N SER A 174 6.71 -5.03 -1.72
CA SER A 174 6.77 -3.81 -2.53
C SER A 174 8.15 -3.61 -3.16
N ARG A 175 9.23 -3.90 -2.44
CA ARG A 175 10.60 -3.79 -2.98
C ARG A 175 10.84 -4.81 -4.09
N GLU A 176 10.38 -6.03 -3.91
CA GLU A 176 10.51 -7.08 -4.92
C GLU A 176 9.74 -6.73 -6.19
N SER A 177 8.48 -6.27 -6.05
CA SER A 177 7.65 -5.89 -7.21
C SER A 177 8.25 -4.73 -8.01
N MET A 178 8.92 -3.78 -7.35
CA MET A 178 9.56 -2.64 -8.01
C MET A 178 10.87 -2.98 -8.72
N ARG A 179 11.57 -4.04 -8.27
CA ARG A 179 12.84 -4.49 -8.88
C ARG A 179 12.63 -5.22 -10.22
N ALA A 180 11.46 -5.83 -10.44
CA ALA A 180 11.17 -6.53 -11.68
C ALA A 180 11.07 -5.58 -12.88
N ALA A 181 12.02 -5.66 -13.83
CA ALA A 181 12.06 -4.82 -15.03
C ALA A 181 10.80 -4.98 -15.91
N PRO A 182 10.28 -3.90 -16.55
CA PRO A 182 9.20 -4.03 -17.52
C PRO A 182 9.73 -4.84 -18.71
N ARG A 183 8.98 -5.87 -19.13
CA ARG A 183 9.36 -6.69 -20.28
C ARG A 183 8.54 -6.25 -21.51
N PRO A 184 9.15 -6.14 -22.71
CA PRO A 184 8.40 -5.97 -23.93
C PRO A 184 7.42 -7.15 -24.12
N GLY A 185 6.26 -6.89 -24.73
CA GLY A 185 5.32 -7.95 -25.07
C GLY A 185 5.96 -8.93 -26.08
N HIS A 186 5.94 -10.23 -25.77
CA HIS A 186 6.38 -11.28 -26.69
C HIS A 186 5.40 -11.47 -27.84
#